data_AF-A0A0E0LBK3-F1
#
_entry.id   AF-A0A0E0LBK3-F1
#
_cell.length_a   1.000
_cell.length_b   1.000
_cell.length_c   1.000
_cell.angle_alpha   90.00
_cell.angle_beta   90.00
_cell.angle_gamma   90.00
#
_symmetry.space_group_name_H-M   'P 1'
#
loop_
_entity.id
_entity.type
_entity.pdbx_description
1 polymer ?
#
loop_
_entity_poly.entity_id
_entity_poly.type
_entity_poly.pdbx_seq_one_letter_code
_entity_poly.pdbx_strand_id
1 'polypeptide(L)'
;MERHCPLSVERKECLVPPPQGYKAPIRWPKSKDHCWYRNVPYDWINNQKSNQHWLRKEGDRFIFPGGGTMFPNGGGAHADLMAELIPGTRDGMVCTTLDTGCRITSSGGDLLGRGILTLSLAPMDNQRHRCLIPWTEFGGL
;
A
#
# COMPACT_ATOMS: atom_id res chain seq x y z
N MET A 1 -21.94 11.89 4.57
CA MET A 1 -22.57 10.68 5.13
C MET A 1 -21.91 10.37 6.46
N GLU A 2 -22.69 10.51 7.51
CA GLU A 2 -22.25 10.39 8.90
C GLU A 2 -22.00 8.92 9.26
N ARG A 3 -20.81 8.60 9.75
CA ARG A 3 -20.42 7.25 10.17
C ARG A 3 -20.84 7.02 11.62
N HIS A 4 -22.13 6.80 11.84
CA HIS A 4 -22.59 6.35 13.15
C HIS A 4 -22.37 4.83 13.23
N CYS A 5 -21.65 4.40 14.27
CA CYS A 5 -21.63 2.98 14.61
C CYS A 5 -22.97 2.63 15.28
N PRO A 6 -23.64 1.55 14.86
CA PRO A 6 -24.92 1.17 15.44
C PRO A 6 -24.75 0.68 16.88
N LEU A 7 -25.88 0.54 17.57
CA LEU A 7 -25.96 0.08 18.97
C LEU A 7 -25.30 -1.30 19.12
N SER A 8 -24.85 -1.64 20.33
CA SER A 8 -24.04 -2.84 20.62
C SER A 8 -24.62 -4.16 20.09
N VAL A 9 -25.94 -4.25 19.98
CA VAL A 9 -26.67 -5.43 19.46
C VAL A 9 -26.50 -5.59 17.95
N GLU A 10 -26.45 -4.50 17.20
CA GLU A 10 -26.34 -4.45 15.73
C GLU A 10 -24.88 -4.43 15.24
N ARG A 11 -23.92 -4.26 16.16
CA ARG A 11 -22.49 -4.14 15.85
C ARG A 11 -21.92 -5.37 15.14
N LYS A 12 -22.49 -6.56 15.35
CA LYS A 12 -22.09 -7.80 14.66
C LYS A 12 -22.48 -7.82 13.18
N GLU A 13 -23.46 -6.99 12.78
CA GLU A 13 -23.95 -6.91 11.39
C GLU A 13 -23.51 -5.61 10.69
N CYS A 14 -22.74 -4.76 11.37
CA CYS A 14 -22.25 -3.50 10.85
C CYS A 14 -21.05 -3.71 9.90
N LEU A 15 -21.27 -4.41 8.78
CA LEU A 15 -20.38 -4.32 7.64
C LEU A 15 -20.77 -3.06 6.87
N VAL A 16 -19.90 -2.04 6.90
CA VAL A 16 -20.08 -0.86 6.07
C VAL A 16 -20.09 -1.33 4.61
N PRO A 17 -21.21 -1.14 3.87
CA PRO A 17 -21.27 -1.61 2.50
C PRO A 17 -20.20 -0.91 1.67
N PRO A 18 -19.58 -1.62 0.71
CA PRO A 18 -18.60 -1.01 -0.16
C PRO A 18 -19.23 0.14 -0.95
N PRO A 19 -18.50 1.24 -1.22
CA PRO A 19 -19.00 2.36 -2.00
C PRO A 19 -19.48 1.93 -3.38
N GLN A 20 -20.40 2.69 -3.97
CA GLN A 20 -20.89 2.40 -5.31
C GLN A 20 -19.76 2.34 -6.35
N GLY A 21 -19.65 1.20 -7.04
CA GLY A 21 -18.63 0.94 -8.04
C GLY A 21 -17.27 0.50 -7.48
N TYR A 22 -17.18 0.24 -6.17
CA TYR A 22 -16.07 -0.53 -5.60
C TYR A 22 -15.97 -1.89 -6.30
N LYS A 23 -14.73 -2.32 -6.56
CA LYS A 23 -14.42 -3.60 -7.22
C LYS A 23 -13.65 -4.51 -6.27
N ALA A 24 -13.73 -5.81 -6.48
CA ALA A 24 -12.90 -6.77 -5.75
C ALA A 24 -11.41 -6.38 -5.88
N PRO A 25 -10.64 -6.30 -4.77
CA PRO A 25 -9.23 -5.94 -4.82
C PRO A 25 -8.44 -6.83 -5.77
N ILE A 26 -7.43 -6.24 -6.41
CA ILE A 26 -6.49 -6.98 -7.24
C ILE A 26 -5.64 -7.84 -6.29
N ARG A 27 -5.41 -9.11 -6.65
CA ARG A 27 -4.61 -10.01 -5.81
C ARG A 27 -3.12 -9.72 -5.95
N TRP A 28 -2.38 -10.03 -4.89
CA TRP A 28 -0.91 -10.06 -4.93
C TRP A 28 -0.44 -11.10 -5.98
N PRO A 29 0.67 -10.87 -6.72
CA PRO A 29 1.58 -9.72 -6.67
C PRO A 29 1.16 -8.53 -7.55
N LYS A 30 0.11 -8.67 -8.36
CA LYS A 30 -0.31 -7.63 -9.32
C LYS A 30 -0.76 -6.33 -8.63
N SER A 31 -1.31 -6.44 -7.43
CA SER A 31 -1.71 -5.27 -6.61
C SER A 31 -0.56 -4.37 -6.20
N LYS A 32 0.69 -4.81 -6.37
CA LYS A 32 1.88 -3.97 -6.21
C LYS A 32 1.91 -2.81 -7.19
N ASP A 33 1.53 -3.07 -8.44
CA ASP A 33 1.71 -2.13 -9.54
C ASP A 33 0.43 -1.36 -9.88
N HIS A 34 -0.73 -1.86 -9.46
CA HIS A 34 -2.01 -1.21 -9.76
C HIS A 34 -3.14 -1.53 -8.79
N CYS A 35 -4.08 -0.59 -8.66
CA CYS A 35 -5.33 -0.79 -7.94
C CYS A 35 -6.52 -0.17 -8.68
N TRP A 36 -7.74 -0.51 -8.29
CA TRP A 36 -8.93 0.08 -8.89
C TRP A 36 -9.09 1.54 -8.49
N TYR A 37 -9.30 2.41 -9.48
CA TYR A 37 -9.60 3.82 -9.25
C TYR A 37 -10.76 4.00 -8.27
N ARG A 38 -11.77 3.14 -8.38
CA ARG A 38 -12.97 3.16 -7.52
C ARG A 38 -12.82 2.63 -6.10
N ASN A 39 -11.65 2.08 -5.77
CA ASN A 39 -11.36 1.61 -4.42
C ASN A 39 -10.62 2.67 -3.60
N VAL A 40 -10.28 3.80 -4.22
CA VAL A 40 -9.49 4.89 -3.62
C VAL A 40 -10.38 6.12 -3.40
N PRO A 41 -10.29 6.81 -2.24
CA PRO A 41 -11.00 8.07 -2.04
C PRO A 41 -10.52 9.15 -3.03
N TYR A 42 -11.45 9.57 -3.89
CA TYR A 42 -11.20 10.11 -5.23
C TYR A 42 -10.55 11.51 -5.30
N ASP A 43 -11.00 12.46 -4.49
CA ASP A 43 -10.85 13.87 -4.86
C ASP A 43 -9.51 14.48 -4.45
N TRP A 44 -8.90 14.02 -3.36
CA TRP A 44 -7.69 14.64 -2.82
C TRP A 44 -6.40 14.04 -3.40
N ILE A 45 -6.38 12.72 -3.64
CA ILE A 45 -5.18 12.00 -4.12
C ILE A 45 -4.78 12.45 -5.51
N ASN A 46 -5.76 12.57 -6.42
CA ASN A 46 -5.45 12.90 -7.81
C ASN A 46 -4.94 14.34 -7.96
N ASN A 47 -5.36 15.25 -7.08
CA ASN A 47 -4.96 16.66 -7.11
C ASN A 47 -3.61 16.91 -6.37
N GLN A 48 -3.35 16.24 -5.25
CA GLN A 48 -2.11 16.45 -4.49
C GLN A 48 -0.95 15.55 -4.90
N LYS A 49 -1.22 14.32 -5.37
CA LYS A 49 -0.16 13.30 -5.58
C LYS A 49 0.21 13.09 -7.05
N SER A 50 -0.52 13.65 -8.00
CA SER A 50 -0.17 13.64 -9.43
C SER A 50 1.13 14.39 -9.71
N ASN A 51 1.35 15.53 -9.06
CA ASN A 51 2.59 16.31 -9.16
C ASN A 51 3.84 15.58 -8.66
N GLN A 52 3.67 14.50 -7.89
CA GLN A 52 4.77 13.72 -7.33
C GLN A 52 5.07 12.43 -8.12
N HIS A 53 4.36 12.20 -9.25
CA HIS A 53 4.49 11.02 -10.09
C HIS A 53 4.26 9.66 -9.39
N TRP A 54 3.68 9.66 -8.18
CA TRP A 54 3.47 8.42 -7.40
C TRP A 54 2.33 7.57 -7.93
N LEU A 55 1.41 8.18 -8.68
CA LEU A 55 0.19 7.57 -9.14
C LEU A 55 -0.16 8.11 -10.52
N ARG A 56 -0.44 7.21 -11.46
CA ARG A 56 -0.98 7.57 -12.77
C ARG A 56 -2.34 6.91 -12.93
N LYS A 57 -3.35 7.70 -13.30
CA LYS A 57 -4.65 7.13 -13.67
C LYS A 57 -4.60 6.67 -15.12
N GLU A 58 -4.91 5.40 -15.35
CA GLU A 58 -5.11 4.82 -16.67
C GLU A 58 -6.45 4.08 -16.69
N GLY A 59 -7.43 4.66 -17.38
CA GLY A 59 -8.79 4.12 -17.43
C GLY A 59 -9.43 4.02 -16.04
N ASP A 60 -9.76 2.79 -15.64
CA ASP A 60 -10.37 2.45 -14.36
C ASP A 60 -9.36 1.98 -13.29
N ARG A 61 -8.06 2.11 -13.58
CA ARG A 61 -6.97 1.73 -12.69
C ARG A 61 -6.11 2.93 -12.33
N PHE A 62 -5.55 2.85 -11.13
CA PHE A 62 -4.36 3.58 -10.79
C PHE A 62 -3.16 2.69 -10.96
N ILE A 63 -2.11 3.22 -11.59
CA ILE A 63 -0.82 2.60 -11.80
C ILE A 63 0.18 3.27 -10.86
N PHE A 64 0.97 2.44 -10.17
CA PHE A 64 2.10 2.85 -9.35
C PHE A 64 3.37 2.64 -10.19
N PRO A 65 3.97 3.70 -10.75
CA PRO A 65 5.15 3.56 -11.61
C PRO A 65 6.43 3.17 -10.83
N GLY A 66 6.32 2.91 -9.53
CA GLY A 66 7.44 2.53 -8.66
C GLY A 66 8.30 3.70 -8.18
N GLY A 67 8.25 4.86 -8.85
CA GLY A 67 9.03 6.04 -8.49
C GLY A 67 8.39 6.92 -7.41
N GLY A 68 9.20 7.48 -6.52
CA GLY A 68 8.77 8.47 -5.55
C GLY A 68 9.91 9.33 -5.02
N THR A 69 9.60 10.31 -4.15
CA THR A 69 10.61 11.29 -3.68
C THR A 69 11.75 10.64 -2.90
N MET A 70 11.48 9.52 -2.19
CA MET A 70 12.54 8.75 -1.50
C MET A 70 13.17 7.66 -2.37
N PHE A 71 12.46 7.13 -3.35
CA PHE A 71 12.94 6.06 -4.23
C PHE A 71 12.84 6.51 -5.69
N PRO A 72 13.78 7.33 -6.20
CA PRO A 72 13.75 7.79 -7.58
C PRO A 72 13.85 6.64 -8.59
N ASN A 73 14.57 5.57 -8.23
CA ASN A 73 14.70 4.33 -9.02
C ASN A 73 13.75 3.21 -8.54
N GLY A 74 12.82 3.55 -7.64
CA GLY A 74 11.86 2.65 -7.04
C GLY A 74 12.34 1.74 -5.92
N GLY A 75 11.39 1.16 -5.20
CA GLY A 75 11.64 0.33 -4.01
C GLY A 75 12.43 -0.95 -4.31
N GLY A 76 12.28 -1.50 -5.52
CA GLY A 76 13.01 -2.68 -5.98
C GLY A 76 14.52 -2.49 -5.98
N ALA A 77 15.00 -1.38 -6.56
CA ALA A 77 16.43 -1.06 -6.60
C ALA A 77 17.02 -0.86 -5.19
N HIS A 78 16.24 -0.30 -4.27
CA HIS A 78 16.65 -0.19 -2.87
C HIS A 78 16.73 -1.56 -2.20
N ALA A 79 15.76 -2.45 -2.46
CA ALA A 79 15.79 -3.82 -1.95
C ALA A 79 16.97 -4.63 -2.53
N ASP A 80 17.38 -4.37 -3.77
CA ASP A 80 18.59 -4.96 -4.37
C ASP A 80 19.86 -4.52 -3.65
N LEU A 81 20.00 -3.22 -3.38
CA LEU A 81 21.12 -2.69 -2.61
C LEU A 81 21.16 -3.29 -1.20
N MET A 82 20.02 -3.40 -0.52
CA MET A 82 19.95 -4.06 0.79
C MET A 82 20.41 -5.52 0.71
N ALA A 83 20.08 -6.21 -0.38
CA ALA A 83 20.49 -7.59 -0.62
C ALA A 83 21.99 -7.74 -0.91
N GLU A 84 22.63 -6.72 -1.46
CA GLU A 84 24.09 -6.68 -1.61
C GLU A 84 24.80 -6.46 -0.27
N LEU A 85 24.27 -5.58 0.57
CA LEU A 85 24.88 -5.20 1.84
C LEU A 85 24.60 -6.20 2.97
N ILE A 86 23.44 -6.85 2.94
CA ILE A 86 22.97 -7.79 3.96
C ILE A 86 22.66 -9.11 3.26
N PRO A 87 23.66 -9.99 3.07
CA PRO A 87 23.48 -11.28 2.38
C PRO A 87 22.35 -12.14 2.98
N GLY A 88 22.09 -11.99 4.28
CA GLY A 88 21.00 -12.65 5.00
C GLY A 88 19.60 -12.40 4.44
N THR A 89 19.43 -11.36 3.61
CA THR A 89 18.15 -11.07 2.93
C THR A 89 17.96 -11.86 1.64
N ARG A 90 19.00 -12.53 1.12
CA ARG A 90 18.96 -13.38 -0.08
C ARG A 90 18.75 -14.86 0.24
N ASP A 91 19.35 -15.32 1.33
CA ASP A 91 19.31 -16.72 1.76
C ASP A 91 18.15 -17.02 2.72
N GLY A 92 17.35 -16.01 3.08
CA GLY A 92 16.17 -16.13 3.94
C GLY A 92 16.47 -16.10 5.44
N MET A 93 17.71 -15.81 5.84
CA MET A 93 18.06 -15.63 7.26
C MET A 93 17.36 -14.43 7.89
N VAL A 94 17.13 -13.38 7.09
CA VAL A 94 16.31 -12.22 7.45
C VAL A 94 14.93 -12.44 6.86
N CYS A 95 13.93 -12.64 7.73
CA CYS A 95 12.53 -12.85 7.35
C CYS A 95 11.61 -11.69 7.76
N THR A 96 12.12 -10.74 8.56
CA THR A 96 11.35 -9.59 9.05
C THR A 96 12.15 -8.30 8.97
N THR A 97 11.49 -7.19 8.67
CA THR A 97 12.08 -5.84 8.69
C THR A 97 11.18 -4.83 9.36
N LEU A 98 11.78 -3.85 10.04
CA LEU A 98 11.10 -2.68 10.58
C LEU A 98 11.48 -1.46 9.75
N ASP A 99 10.50 -0.86 9.08
CA ASP A 99 10.65 0.33 8.25
C ASP A 99 10.11 1.56 8.99
N THR A 100 11.01 2.34 9.60
CA THR A 100 10.68 3.59 10.29
C THR A 100 10.83 4.76 9.33
N GLY A 101 9.72 5.32 8.86
CA GLY A 101 9.72 6.39 7.85
C GLY A 101 8.93 6.06 6.59
N CYS A 102 8.18 4.95 6.57
CA CYS A 102 7.37 4.54 5.43
C CYS A 102 6.47 5.68 4.93
N ARG A 103 6.68 6.09 3.67
CA ARG A 103 5.76 7.00 2.95
C ARG A 103 4.94 6.20 1.94
N ILE A 104 4.35 6.88 0.96
CA ILE A 104 3.59 6.27 -0.13
C ILE A 104 4.59 5.52 -1.02
N THR A 105 4.29 4.26 -1.34
CA THR A 105 5.19 3.21 -1.90
C THR A 105 6.14 2.64 -0.84
N SER A 106 5.70 1.61 -0.12
CA SER A 106 6.54 0.92 0.85
C SER A 106 7.53 0.01 0.12
N SER A 107 8.81 0.13 0.46
CA SER A 107 9.82 -0.90 0.20
C SER A 107 9.33 -2.29 0.67
N GLY A 108 8.42 -2.33 1.63
CA GLY A 108 7.76 -3.55 2.10
C GLY A 108 7.08 -4.39 1.03
N GLY A 109 6.54 -3.80 -0.05
CA GLY A 109 6.01 -4.59 -1.17
C GLY A 109 7.12 -5.35 -1.92
N ASP A 110 8.23 -4.67 -2.20
CA ASP A 110 9.38 -5.28 -2.87
C ASP A 110 10.14 -6.28 -1.97
N LEU A 111 10.15 -6.05 -0.66
CA LEU A 111 10.69 -6.97 0.35
C LEU A 111 9.80 -8.20 0.54
N LEU A 112 8.47 -8.05 0.52
CA LEU A 112 7.55 -9.19 0.56
C LEU A 112 7.75 -10.12 -0.64
N GLY A 113 8.01 -9.56 -1.82
CA GLY A 113 8.38 -10.32 -3.01
C GLY A 113 9.66 -11.17 -2.84
N ARG A 114 10.49 -10.86 -1.84
CA ARG A 114 11.71 -11.59 -1.46
C ARG A 114 11.55 -12.47 -0.22
N GLY A 115 10.31 -12.65 0.27
CA GLY A 115 10.02 -13.46 1.45
C GLY A 115 10.28 -12.74 2.79
N ILE A 116 10.37 -11.40 2.76
CA ILE A 116 10.63 -10.59 3.95
C ILE A 116 9.36 -9.84 4.36
N LEU A 117 8.86 -10.11 5.57
CA LEU A 117 7.70 -9.43 6.11
C LEU A 117 8.11 -8.07 6.72
N THR A 118 7.58 -6.99 6.17
CA THR A 118 7.90 -5.63 6.64
C THR A 118 6.79 -5.05 7.50
N LEU A 119 7.14 -4.65 8.73
CA LEU A 119 6.34 -3.77 9.56
C LEU A 119 6.77 -2.32 9.30
N SER A 120 5.85 -1.49 8.83
CA SER A 120 6.13 -0.10 8.48
C SER A 120 5.48 0.88 9.46
N LEU A 121 6.29 1.78 10.03
CA LEU A 121 5.85 2.88 10.87
C LEU A 121 5.97 4.19 10.08
N ALA A 122 4.83 4.80 9.75
CA ALA A 122 4.78 6.09 9.09
C ALA A 122 4.72 7.23 10.13
N PRO A 123 5.44 8.36 9.91
CA PRO A 123 5.26 9.54 10.76
C PRO A 123 3.83 10.06 10.67
N MET A 124 3.30 10.60 11.78
CA MET A 124 2.00 11.28 11.76
C MET A 124 2.09 12.50 10.84
N ASP A 125 1.49 12.38 9.66
CA ASP A 125 1.31 13.46 8.71
C ASP A 125 -0.09 14.06 8.89
N ASN A 126 -0.20 15.40 8.91
CA ASN A 126 -1.48 16.12 8.86
C ASN A 126 -2.20 15.92 7.51
N GLN A 127 -1.47 15.49 6.47
CA GLN A 127 -2.04 14.95 5.25
C GLN A 127 -2.48 13.52 5.53
N ARG A 128 -3.73 13.19 5.17
CA ARG A 128 -4.31 11.85 5.34
C ARG A 128 -3.69 10.84 4.37
N HIS A 129 -2.41 10.50 4.57
CA HIS A 129 -1.72 9.44 3.84
C HIS A 129 -2.24 8.08 4.31
N ARG A 130 -3.44 7.71 3.86
CA ARG A 130 -3.87 6.33 3.94
C ARG A 130 -2.98 5.59 2.93
N CYS A 131 -2.01 4.82 3.41
CA CYS A 131 -1.23 3.92 2.54
C CYS A 131 -2.22 3.07 1.74
N LEU A 132 -2.34 3.37 0.45
CA LEU A 132 -3.22 2.67 -0.49
C LEU A 132 -2.50 1.51 -1.15
N ILE A 133 -1.80 0.72 -0.34
CA ILE A 133 -1.59 -0.67 -0.73
C ILE A 133 -2.75 -1.42 -0.07
N PRO A 134 -3.76 -1.86 -0.84
CA PRO A 134 -4.83 -2.69 -0.29
C PRO A 134 -4.23 -4.05 0.09
N TRP A 135 -3.68 -4.13 1.30
CA TRP A 135 -3.37 -5.39 1.97
C TRP A 135 -4.69 -6.02 2.39
N THR A 136 -5.31 -6.78 1.47
CA THR A 136 -6.57 -7.50 1.73
C THR A 136 -6.41 -9.01 1.76
N GLU A 137 -5.19 -9.52 1.95
CA GLU A 137 -4.93 -10.96 2.08
C GLU A 137 -4.06 -11.30 3.29
N PHE A 138 -4.48 -10.88 4.49
CA PHE A 138 -4.09 -11.55 5.75
C PHE A 138 -5.31 -12.20 6.43
N GLY A 139 -6.13 -12.88 5.62
CA GLY A 139 -7.22 -13.76 6.08
C GLY A 139 -6.86 -15.23 5.91
N GLY A 140 -5.66 -15.63 6.34
CA GLY A 140 -5.15 -16.99 6.12
C GLY A 140 -3.82 -17.32 6.82
N LEU A 141 -3.52 -16.64 7.93
CA LEU A 141 -2.60 -17.15 8.95
C LEU A 141 -3.42 -17.49 10.20
#